data_AF-K2AZM8-F1
#
_entry.id   AF-K2AZM8-F1
#
_cell.length_a   1.000
_cell.length_b   1.000
_cell.length_c   1.000
_cell.angle_alpha   90.00
_cell.angle_beta   90.00
_cell.angle_gamma   90.00
#
_symmetry.space_group_name_H-M   'P 1'
#
loop_
_entity.id
_entity.type
_entity.pdbx_description
1 polymer ?
#
loop_
_entity_poly.entity_id
_entity_poly.type
_entity_poly.pdbx_seq_one_letter_code
_entity_poly.pdbx_strand_id
1 'polypeptide(L)'
;MYKITGLFFCLLLTGCEAEPVTYDSLMQNPSRLQKESVICQQNEEPQCNIVRQAAQDFLQLINERRDDPEKFGQEIIQIQISLAELAKQPGAKEMYQQQEKKLRILFAVVAATSVE
;
A
#
# COMPACT_ATOMS: atom_id res chain seq x y z
N MET A 1 -39.49 -33.73 23.59
CA MET A 1 -38.94 -33.72 22.21
C MET A 1 -38.68 -32.27 21.83
N TYR A 2 -37.41 -31.86 21.84
CA TYR A 2 -37.01 -30.48 21.61
C TYR A 2 -37.08 -30.16 20.11
N LYS A 3 -38.03 -29.31 19.71
CA LYS A 3 -38.02 -28.68 18.38
C LYS A 3 -37.01 -27.54 18.42
N ILE A 4 -35.78 -27.83 18.02
CA ILE A 4 -34.77 -26.80 17.76
C ILE A 4 -35.12 -26.21 16.39
N THR A 5 -35.95 -25.16 16.43
CA THR A 5 -36.15 -24.25 15.30
C THR A 5 -34.79 -23.72 14.88
N GLY A 6 -34.36 -24.12 13.67
CA GLY A 6 -33.14 -23.66 13.04
C GLY A 6 -33.17 -22.15 12.87
N LEU A 7 -32.52 -21.45 13.78
CA LEU A 7 -32.16 -20.05 13.64
C LEU A 7 -31.03 -20.00 12.62
N PHE A 8 -31.42 -19.87 11.35
CA PHE A 8 -30.53 -19.69 10.21
C PHE A 8 -29.75 -18.38 10.43
N PHE A 9 -28.51 -18.53 10.91
CA PHE A 9 -27.57 -17.46 11.21
C PHE A 9 -27.06 -16.87 9.88
N CYS A 10 -27.88 -15.99 9.31
CA CYS A 10 -27.64 -15.29 8.04
C CYS A 10 -27.18 -13.84 8.26
N LEU A 11 -26.47 -13.58 9.36
CA LEU A 11 -25.89 -12.28 9.67
C LEU A 11 -24.37 -12.40 9.47
N LEU A 12 -23.77 -11.36 8.88
CA LEU A 12 -22.33 -11.12 8.66
C LEU A 12 -21.76 -11.41 7.26
N LEU A 13 -22.51 -11.08 6.20
CA LEU A 13 -21.91 -10.58 4.96
C LEU A 13 -22.17 -9.07 4.86
N THR A 14 -21.72 -8.31 5.86
CA THR A 14 -21.41 -6.89 5.62
C THR A 14 -20.25 -6.91 4.63
N GLY A 15 -20.53 -6.71 3.34
CA GLY A 15 -19.51 -6.66 2.31
C GLY A 15 -18.40 -5.70 2.73
N CYS A 16 -17.15 -6.04 2.43
CA CYS A 16 -16.09 -5.05 2.43
C CYS A 16 -16.55 -3.91 1.53
N GLU A 17 -16.94 -2.78 2.11
CA GLU A 17 -17.01 -1.54 1.35
C GLU A 17 -15.67 -1.40 0.65
N ALA A 18 -15.69 -1.19 -0.67
CA ALA A 18 -14.46 -1.04 -1.43
C ALA A 18 -13.69 0.13 -0.81
N GLU A 19 -12.49 -0.14 -0.28
CA GLU A 19 -11.68 0.90 0.33
C GLU A 19 -11.51 2.06 -0.66
N PRO A 20 -11.58 3.32 -0.21
CA PRO A 20 -11.46 4.46 -1.11
C PRO A 20 -10.14 4.40 -1.88
N VAL A 21 -10.18 4.83 -3.16
CA VAL A 21 -8.97 4.97 -3.98
C VAL A 21 -8.18 6.17 -3.45
N THR A 22 -7.19 5.91 -2.61
CA THR A 22 -6.31 6.93 -2.05
C THR A 22 -4.88 6.71 -2.54
N TYR A 23 -4.08 7.78 -2.58
CA TYR A 23 -2.66 7.71 -2.95
C TYR A 23 -1.91 6.64 -2.13
N ASP A 24 -2.04 6.67 -0.80
CA ASP A 24 -1.39 5.70 0.09
C ASP A 24 -1.80 4.26 -0.23
N SER A 25 -3.10 4.01 -0.49
CA SER A 25 -3.60 2.68 -0.82
C SER A 25 -3.06 2.14 -2.15
N LEU A 26 -2.79 3.02 -3.10
CA LEU A 26 -2.25 2.68 -4.41
C LEU A 26 -0.75 2.39 -4.31
N MET A 27 0.01 3.26 -3.62
CA MET A 27 1.47 3.11 -3.46
C MET A 27 1.87 1.86 -2.66
N GLN A 28 0.98 1.36 -1.80
CA GLN A 28 1.21 0.13 -1.03
C GLN A 28 0.69 -1.14 -1.72
N ASN A 29 -0.07 -1.01 -2.81
CA ASN A 29 -0.68 -2.14 -3.52
C ASN A 29 -0.48 -2.01 -5.04
N PRO A 30 0.64 -2.52 -5.58
CA PRO A 30 0.96 -2.38 -7.00
C PRO A 30 -0.08 -3.03 -7.92
N SER A 31 -0.69 -4.15 -7.51
CA SER A 31 -1.74 -4.81 -8.29
C SER A 31 -2.99 -3.93 -8.41
N ARG A 32 -3.37 -3.23 -7.34
CA ARG A 32 -4.47 -2.26 -7.37
C ARG A 32 -4.10 -1.07 -8.25
N LEU A 33 -2.89 -0.51 -8.07
CA LEU A 33 -2.41 0.61 -8.88
C LEU A 33 -2.42 0.28 -10.38
N GLN A 34 -1.99 -0.91 -10.76
CA GLN A 34 -2.04 -1.38 -12.15
C GLN A 34 -3.49 -1.43 -12.67
N LYS A 35 -4.40 -2.04 -11.89
CA LYS A 35 -5.82 -2.14 -12.27
C LYS A 35 -6.46 -0.76 -12.47
N GLU A 36 -6.30 0.13 -11.49
CA GLU A 36 -6.86 1.49 -11.56
C GLU A 36 -6.22 2.30 -12.71
N SER A 37 -4.93 2.11 -12.97
CA SER A 37 -4.24 2.78 -14.09
C SER A 37 -4.85 2.40 -15.44
N VAL A 38 -5.21 1.13 -15.64
CA VAL A 38 -5.88 0.67 -16.87
C VAL A 38 -7.26 1.31 -17.01
N ILE A 39 -8.03 1.41 -15.92
CA ILE A 39 -9.34 2.07 -15.92
C ILE A 39 -9.20 3.56 -16.30
N CYS A 40 -8.19 4.23 -15.73
CA CYS A 40 -7.96 5.66 -15.90
C CYS A 40 -7.25 6.06 -17.20
N GLN A 41 -6.80 5.09 -18.00
CA GLN A 41 -6.39 5.32 -19.38
C GLN A 41 -7.58 5.56 -20.32
N GLN A 42 -8.76 5.03 -19.96
CA GLN A 42 -9.95 5.06 -20.80
C GLN A 42 -11.00 6.08 -20.32
N ASN A 43 -10.83 6.63 -19.12
CA ASN A 43 -11.79 7.51 -18.46
C ASN A 43 -11.12 8.76 -17.85
N GLU A 44 -11.87 9.86 -17.75
CA GLU A 44 -11.43 11.13 -17.13
C GLU A 44 -12.11 11.39 -15.78
N GLU A 45 -12.33 10.34 -14.98
CA GLU A 45 -12.95 10.53 -13.67
C GLU A 45 -12.01 11.29 -12.71
N PRO A 46 -12.52 12.09 -11.75
CA PRO A 46 -11.71 12.92 -10.86
C PRO A 46 -10.62 12.15 -10.09
N GLN A 47 -10.89 10.91 -9.70
CA GLN A 47 -9.91 10.04 -9.02
C GLN A 47 -8.72 9.65 -9.90
N CYS A 48 -8.85 9.74 -11.23
CA CYS A 48 -7.79 9.37 -12.15
C CYS A 48 -6.56 10.28 -12.06
N ASN A 49 -6.70 11.48 -11.51
CA ASN A 49 -5.55 12.33 -11.23
C ASN A 49 -4.67 11.72 -10.12
N ILE A 50 -5.28 11.20 -9.05
CA ILE A 50 -4.56 10.52 -7.96
C ILE A 50 -3.91 9.24 -8.47
N VAL A 51 -4.63 8.48 -9.31
CA VAL A 51 -4.10 7.24 -9.90
C VAL A 51 -2.89 7.51 -10.79
N ARG A 52 -2.97 8.51 -11.69
CA ARG A 52 -1.85 8.87 -12.58
C ARG A 52 -0.64 9.35 -11.79
N GLN A 53 -0.85 10.16 -10.76
CA GLN A 53 0.21 10.62 -9.88
C GLN A 53 0.87 9.43 -9.17
N ALA A 54 0.10 8.56 -8.52
CA ALA A 54 0.63 7.36 -7.87
C ALA A 54 1.38 6.44 -8.86
N ALA A 55 0.89 6.29 -10.09
CA ALA A 55 1.55 5.50 -11.12
C ALA A 55 2.92 6.08 -11.52
N GLN A 56 3.00 7.39 -11.67
CA GLN A 56 4.25 8.09 -11.98
C GLN A 56 5.26 7.97 -10.84
N ASP A 57 4.82 8.24 -9.61
CA ASP A 57 5.68 8.18 -8.42
C ASP A 57 6.17 6.74 -8.16
N PHE A 58 5.29 5.74 -8.35
CA PHE A 58 5.68 4.33 -8.21
C PHE A 58 6.68 3.89 -9.30
N LEU A 59 6.50 4.34 -10.54
CA LEU A 59 7.44 4.07 -11.62
C LEU A 59 8.80 4.72 -11.35
N GLN A 60 8.83 5.92 -10.77
CA GLN A 60 10.07 6.55 -10.37
C GLN A 60 10.82 5.69 -9.34
N LEU A 61 10.15 5.18 -8.31
CA LEU A 61 10.78 4.29 -7.31
C LEU A 61 11.30 2.98 -7.93
N ILE A 62 10.59 2.43 -8.92
CA ILE A 62 11.09 1.28 -9.69
C ILE A 62 12.41 1.62 -10.39
N ASN A 63 12.50 2.79 -11.02
CA ASN A 63 13.71 3.23 -11.69
C ASN A 63 14.84 3.48 -10.69
N GLU A 64 14.56 4.11 -9.55
CA GLU A 64 15.55 4.29 -8.47
C GLU A 64 16.11 2.95 -7.98
N ARG A 65 15.25 1.93 -7.80
CA ARG A 65 15.69 0.57 -7.46
C ARG A 65 16.58 -0.04 -8.55
N ARG A 66 16.21 0.13 -9.83
CA ARG A 66 16.94 -0.46 -10.97
C ARG A 66 18.28 0.22 -11.21
N ASP A 67 18.34 1.53 -11.06
CA ASP A 67 19.52 2.34 -11.30
C ASP A 67 20.58 2.13 -10.20
N ASP A 68 20.17 2.03 -8.94
CA ASP A 68 21.06 1.80 -7.80
C ASP A 68 20.42 0.89 -6.72
N PRO A 69 20.44 -0.44 -6.93
CA PRO A 69 19.80 -1.38 -6.02
C PRO A 69 20.44 -1.40 -4.63
N GLU A 70 21.75 -1.10 -4.53
CA GLU A 70 22.45 -1.06 -3.25
C GLU A 70 21.97 0.12 -2.42
N LYS A 71 21.93 1.33 -3.01
CA LYS A 71 21.42 2.53 -2.33
C LYS A 71 19.96 2.38 -1.93
N PHE A 72 19.13 1.81 -2.80
CA PHE A 72 17.72 1.53 -2.49
C PHE A 72 17.59 0.58 -1.28
N GLY A 73 18.40 -0.48 -1.23
CA GLY A 73 18.47 -1.40 -0.09
C GLY A 73 18.96 -0.72 1.19
N GLN A 74 19.97 0.15 1.10
CA GLN A 74 20.48 0.92 2.23
C GLN A 74 19.40 1.84 2.83
N GLU A 75 18.56 2.46 1.99
CA GLU A 75 17.44 3.29 2.46
C GLU A 75 16.42 2.47 3.26
N ILE A 76 16.06 1.27 2.79
CA ILE A 76 15.19 0.35 3.52
C ILE A 76 15.77 0.04 4.91
N ILE A 77 17.07 -0.26 4.98
CA ILE A 77 17.76 -0.57 6.24
C ILE A 77 17.73 0.65 7.18
N GLN A 78 18.01 1.86 6.66
CA GLN A 78 17.99 3.10 7.44
C GLN A 78 16.59 3.36 8.03
N ILE A 79 15.53 3.13 7.27
CA ILE A 79 14.15 3.29 7.75
C ILE A 79 13.83 2.26 8.84
N GLN A 80 14.28 1.01 8.69
CA GLN A 80 14.11 -0.02 9.72
C GLN A 80 14.82 0.34 11.04
N ILE A 81 16.05 0.87 10.95
CA ILE A 81 16.79 1.36 12.12
C ILE A 81 16.02 2.52 12.77
N SER A 82 15.58 3.50 11.97
CA SER A 82 14.79 4.64 12.45
C SER A 82 13.50 4.20 13.16
N LEU A 83 12.78 3.22 12.62
CA LEU A 83 11.59 2.66 13.27
C LEU A 83 11.92 2.01 14.63
N ALA A 84 13.03 1.28 14.73
CA ALA A 84 13.46 0.67 15.99
C ALA A 84 13.84 1.70 17.06
N GLU A 85 14.34 2.88 16.65
CA GLU A 85 14.63 4.01 17.53
C GLU A 85 13.33 4.72 17.95
N LEU A 86 12.46 5.06 17.00
CA LEU A 86 11.18 5.72 17.26
C LEU A 86 10.26 4.89 18.16
N ALA A 87 10.29 3.56 18.05
CA ALA A 87 9.52 2.66 18.91
C ALA A 87 9.86 2.80 20.41
N LYS A 88 11.08 3.26 20.74
CA LYS A 88 11.54 3.46 22.12
C LYS A 88 11.25 4.88 22.63
N GLN A 89 10.88 5.80 21.75
CA GLN A 89 10.72 7.22 22.07
C GLN A 89 9.26 7.55 22.43
N PRO A 90 8.98 8.06 23.63
CA PRO A 90 7.66 8.57 23.97
C PRO A 90 7.25 9.71 23.04
N GLY A 91 6.01 9.69 22.56
CA GLY A 91 5.46 10.74 21.68
C GLY A 91 5.83 10.63 20.20
N ALA A 92 6.64 9.65 19.79
CA ALA A 92 7.08 9.48 18.40
C ALA A 92 6.08 8.74 17.48
N LYS A 93 4.82 8.58 17.90
CA LYS A 93 3.82 7.73 17.21
C LYS A 93 3.58 8.15 15.77
N GLU A 94 3.45 9.44 15.51
CA GLU A 94 3.19 9.94 14.16
C GLU A 94 4.38 9.72 13.22
N MET A 95 5.59 10.04 13.69
CA MET A 95 6.83 9.79 12.93
C MET A 95 7.03 8.30 12.65
N TYR A 96 6.73 7.43 13.63
CA TYR A 96 6.78 5.99 13.43
C TYR A 96 5.84 5.55 12.32
N GLN A 97 4.59 6.02 12.33
CA GLN A 97 3.60 5.68 11.30
C GLN A 97 4.01 6.18 9.90
N GLN A 98 4.61 7.37 9.81
CA GLN A 98 5.12 7.90 8.55
C GLN A 98 6.27 7.04 7.98
N GLN A 99 7.23 6.67 8.83
CA GLN A 99 8.34 5.80 8.43
C GLN A 99 7.85 4.39 8.07
N GLU A 100 6.86 3.86 8.79
CA GLU A 100 6.27 2.56 8.50
C GLU A 100 5.58 2.54 7.14
N LYS A 101 4.81 3.60 6.82
CA LYS A 101 4.19 3.76 5.50
C LYS A 101 5.24 3.79 4.40
N LYS A 102 6.31 4.58 4.58
CA LYS A 102 7.42 4.66 3.62
C LYS A 102 8.06 3.29 3.39
N LEU A 103 8.36 2.56 4.48
CA LEU A 103 8.92 1.21 4.40
C LEU A 103 8.04 0.25 3.60
N ARG A 104 6.71 0.27 3.82
CA ARG A 104 5.76 -0.58 3.08
C ARG A 104 5.77 -0.29 1.58
N ILE A 105 5.85 0.98 1.19
CA ILE A 105 5.92 1.39 -0.22
C ILE A 105 7.21 0.86 -0.85
N LEU A 106 8.37 1.02 -0.20
CA LEU A 106 9.64 0.50 -0.72
C LEU A 106 9.62 -1.01 -0.86
N PHE A 107 9.03 -1.74 0.09
CA PHE A 107 8.84 -3.19 -0.05
C PHE A 107 7.85 -3.56 -1.17
N ALA A 108 6.81 -2.77 -1.40
CA ALA A 108 5.90 -2.98 -2.53
C ALA A 108 6.64 -2.85 -3.87
N VAL A 109 7.55 -1.88 -4.00
CA VAL A 109 8.43 -1.72 -5.17
C VAL A 109 9.33 -2.95 -5.33
N VAL A 110 9.95 -3.42 -4.22
CA VAL A 110 10.77 -4.64 -4.24
C VAL A 110 9.94 -5.85 -4.71
N ALA A 111 8.75 -6.05 -4.16
CA ALA A 111 7.89 -7.16 -4.55
C ALA A 111 7.50 -7.10 -6.04
N ALA A 112 7.16 -5.89 -6.53
CA ALA A 112 6.73 -5.68 -7.92
C ALA A 112 7.84 -5.95 -8.96
N THR A 113 9.12 -5.85 -8.58
CA THR A 113 10.26 -5.95 -9.51
C THR A 113 11.19 -7.13 -9.23
N SER A 114 10.82 -8.05 -8.32
CA SER A 114 11.60 -9.27 -8.02
C SER A 114 11.06 -10.54 -8.70
N VAL A 115 10.04 -10.42 -9.55
CA VAL A 115 9.42 -11.54 -10.30
C VAL A 115 9.95 -11.62 -11.74
N GLU A 116 11.08 -10.97 -12.03
CA GLU A 116 11.78 -11.03 -13.32
C GLU A 116 12.86 -12.12 -13.33
#